data_AF-A0A256FAX2-F1
#
_entry.id   AF-A0A256FAX2-F1
#
_cell.length_a   1.000
_cell.length_b   1.000
_cell.length_c   1.000
_cell.angle_alpha   90.00
_cell.angle_beta   90.00
_cell.angle_gamma   90.00
#
_symmetry.space_group_name_H-M   'P 1'
#
loop_
_entity.id
_entity.type
_entity.pdbx_description
1 polymer ?
#
loop_
_entity_poly.entity_id
_entity_poly.type
_entity_poly.pdbx_seq_one_letter_code
_entity_poly.pdbx_strand_id
1 'polypeptide(L)'
;MKALTIAATGMNAQQLNLEVIANNIANINTTGFKRARAEFSDLLYQSERTAGVPNQANQAIVPEGALVGLGVQTAAVRNLHIQGSFNQTGNPYDVALTGRGWFQIQSPTGETLYTRAGAFNKNADGQLVTLDGNPIEPAITVPPDAIEVTITETGQVFAKLQDQVNQVNLGQLTLANFTNEAGLEPLGGNLYRETEASGGPLVGVPGDPGYGAIKQGYLEASNVDPVKEITDLITAQRAYEMNSKVIQAADEMAATVSKNLR
;
A
#
# COMPACT_ATOMS: atom_id res chain seq x y z
N MET A 1 6.28 35.10 11.92
CA MET A 1 5.10 34.32 12.35
C MET A 1 5.39 32.82 12.27
N LYS A 2 6.15 32.25 13.21
CA LYS A 2 6.54 30.82 13.21
C LYS A 2 5.33 29.89 13.40
N ALA A 3 4.37 30.33 14.21
CA ALA A 3 3.13 29.59 14.47
C ALA A 3 2.30 29.34 13.20
N LEU A 4 2.24 30.29 12.26
CA LEU A 4 1.54 30.10 10.98
C LEU A 4 2.19 29.03 10.11
N THR A 5 3.52 29.02 10.00
CA THR A 5 4.24 28.02 9.21
C THR A 5 4.09 26.63 9.82
N ILE A 6 4.21 26.50 11.14
CA ILE A 6 4.00 25.23 11.85
C ILE A 6 2.57 24.73 11.61
N ALA A 7 1.56 25.57 11.79
CA ALA A 7 0.16 25.22 11.56
C ALA A 7 -0.14 24.85 10.10
N ALA A 8 0.46 25.56 9.13
CA ALA A 8 0.32 25.26 7.71
C ALA A 8 0.92 23.89 7.34
N THR A 9 2.12 23.57 7.85
CA THR A 9 2.71 22.23 7.62
C THR A 9 1.88 21.12 8.25
N GLY A 10 1.33 21.34 9.45
CA GLY A 10 0.40 20.42 10.10
C GLY A 10 -0.89 20.24 9.32
N MET A 11 -1.43 21.30 8.74
CA MET A 11 -2.65 21.27 7.92
C MET A 11 -2.45 20.45 6.63
N ASN A 12 -1.33 20.67 5.93
CA ASN A 12 -0.97 19.89 4.75
C ASN A 12 -0.75 18.40 5.08
N ALA A 13 -0.10 18.10 6.22
CA ALA A 13 0.09 16.73 6.67
C ALA A 13 -1.26 16.03 6.94
N GLN A 14 -2.20 16.71 7.60
CA GLN A 14 -3.53 16.15 7.84
C GLN A 14 -4.37 16.04 6.56
N GLN A 15 -4.22 16.96 5.60
CA GLN A 15 -4.86 16.85 4.30
C GLN A 15 -4.42 15.57 3.57
N LEU A 16 -3.11 15.32 3.49
CA LEU A 16 -2.60 14.09 2.89
C LEU A 16 -3.09 12.84 3.65
N ASN A 17 -3.12 12.90 5.00
CA ASN A 17 -3.63 11.80 5.80
C ASN A 17 -5.10 11.49 5.47
N LEU A 18 -5.93 12.53 5.34
CA LEU A 18 -7.33 12.41 4.92
C LEU A 18 -7.46 11.78 3.52
N GLU A 19 -6.62 12.20 2.56
CA GLU A 19 -6.62 11.65 1.20
C GLU A 19 -6.25 10.16 1.18
N VAL A 20 -5.24 9.76 1.96
CA VAL A 20 -4.82 8.35 2.08
C VAL A 20 -5.92 7.50 2.72
N ILE A 21 -6.55 7.97 3.81
CA ILE A 21 -7.64 7.25 4.47
C ILE A 21 -8.87 7.16 3.56
N ALA A 22 -9.21 8.24 2.84
CA ALA A 22 -10.31 8.23 1.88
C ALA A 22 -10.07 7.21 0.76
N ASN A 23 -8.83 7.11 0.26
CA ASN A 23 -8.46 6.11 -0.73
C ASN A 23 -8.57 4.67 -0.19
N ASN A 24 -8.16 4.43 1.06
CA ASN A 24 -8.32 3.14 1.71
C ASN A 24 -9.81 2.73 1.80
N ILE A 25 -10.67 3.64 2.26
CA ILE A 25 -12.11 3.39 2.40
C ILE A 25 -12.73 3.09 1.03
N ALA A 26 -12.37 3.84 -0.01
CA ALA A 26 -12.87 3.61 -1.36
C ALA A 26 -12.51 2.22 -1.91
N ASN A 27 -11.35 1.69 -1.52
CA ASN A 27 -10.81 0.40 -2.00
C ASN A 27 -11.09 -0.77 -1.04
N ILE A 28 -12.08 -0.68 -0.16
CA ILE A 28 -12.42 -1.76 0.77
C ILE A 28 -12.89 -3.04 0.07
N ASN A 29 -13.59 -2.91 -1.06
CA ASN A 29 -14.09 -4.06 -1.83
C ASN A 29 -13.14 -4.45 -2.97
N THR A 30 -12.01 -3.76 -3.11
CA THR A 30 -11.02 -4.05 -4.15
C THR A 30 -10.23 -5.30 -3.77
N THR A 31 -10.23 -6.31 -4.64
CA THR A 31 -9.56 -7.59 -4.40
C THR A 31 -8.04 -7.42 -4.40
N GLY A 32 -7.36 -8.00 -3.41
CA GLY A 32 -5.90 -7.89 -3.26
C GLY A 32 -5.38 -6.50 -2.90
N PHE A 33 -6.24 -5.52 -2.59
CA PHE A 33 -5.81 -4.17 -2.21
C PHE A 33 -5.05 -4.16 -0.87
N LYS A 34 -3.99 -3.35 -0.83
CA LYS A 34 -3.14 -3.16 0.36
C LYS A 34 -3.28 -1.73 0.84
N ARG A 35 -3.77 -1.56 2.06
CA ARG A 35 -4.00 -0.24 2.66
C ARG A 35 -2.70 0.56 2.72
N ALA A 36 -2.81 1.83 2.42
CA ALA A 36 -1.73 2.80 2.52
C ALA A 36 -1.78 3.50 3.89
N ARG A 37 -0.63 3.98 4.36
CA ARG A 37 -0.49 4.83 5.55
C ARG A 37 0.47 5.97 5.26
N ALA A 38 0.07 7.20 5.58
CA ALA A 38 0.97 8.34 5.60
C ALA A 38 1.85 8.30 6.86
N GLU A 39 3.17 8.40 6.67
CA GLU A 39 4.15 8.54 7.73
C GLU A 39 4.68 9.97 7.73
N PHE A 40 4.84 10.54 8.93
CA PHE A 40 5.26 11.92 9.12
C PHE A 40 6.51 11.97 10.02
N SER A 41 7.38 12.95 9.76
CA SER A 41 8.55 13.26 10.59
C SER A 41 8.50 14.72 11.02
N ASP A 42 9.06 15.04 12.18
CA ASP A 42 9.27 16.42 12.58
C ASP A 42 10.30 17.13 11.67
N LEU A 43 10.17 18.45 11.60
CA LEU A 43 11.13 19.32 10.92
C LEU A 43 12.24 19.76 11.88
N LEU A 44 13.32 20.32 11.32
CA LEU A 44 14.49 20.77 12.06
C LEU A 44 14.11 21.68 13.25
N TYR A 45 14.87 21.59 14.32
CA TYR A 45 14.69 22.42 15.51
C TYR A 45 15.51 23.70 15.40
N GLN A 46 14.89 24.84 15.66
CA GLN A 46 15.60 26.11 15.81
C GLN A 46 16.00 26.30 17.28
N SER A 47 17.29 26.45 17.54
CA SER A 47 17.81 26.79 18.87
C SER A 47 17.65 28.28 19.11
N GLU A 48 16.84 28.65 20.10
CA GLU A 48 16.72 30.02 20.60
C GLU A 48 17.75 30.29 21.72
N ARG A 49 18.09 29.25 22.50
CA ARG A 49 19.24 29.21 23.41
C ARG A 49 19.89 27.83 23.35
N THR A 50 21.19 27.77 23.11
CA THR A 50 21.95 26.52 23.13
C THR A 50 22.30 26.16 24.57
N ALA A 51 22.09 24.89 24.97
CA ALA A 51 22.53 24.41 26.28
C ALA A 51 24.07 24.43 26.35
N GLY A 52 24.65 24.79 27.50
CA GLY A 52 26.10 24.72 27.69
C GLY A 52 26.91 26.00 27.45
N VAL A 53 26.30 27.13 27.02
CA VAL A 53 27.01 28.42 26.86
C VAL A 53 26.73 29.36 28.04
N PRO A 54 27.73 30.00 28.66
CA PRO A 54 27.53 31.01 29.70
C PRO A 54 26.81 32.24 29.12
N ASN A 55 25.73 32.69 29.77
CA ASN A 55 24.92 33.82 29.28
C ASN A 55 25.64 35.19 29.42
N GLN A 56 26.66 35.26 30.28
CA GLN A 56 27.59 36.38 30.49
C GLN A 56 28.94 35.83 30.96
N ALA A 57 30.04 36.59 30.79
CA ALA A 57 31.33 36.25 31.39
C ALA A 57 31.16 36.12 32.92
N ASN A 58 31.55 34.96 33.49
CA ASN A 58 31.49 34.62 34.92
C ASN A 58 30.13 34.22 35.55
N GLN A 59 29.16 33.66 34.82
CA GLN A 59 27.97 33.03 35.45
C GLN A 59 27.66 31.61 34.94
N ALA A 60 26.92 30.87 35.79
CA ALA A 60 26.60 29.45 35.69
C ALA A 60 26.06 29.03 34.31
N ILE A 61 26.48 27.82 33.90
CA ILE A 61 26.11 27.18 32.63
C ILE A 61 24.58 27.03 32.58
N VAL A 62 23.98 27.44 31.46
CA VAL A 62 22.54 27.26 31.24
C VAL A 62 22.25 25.75 31.11
N PRO A 63 21.42 25.15 31.99
CA PRO A 63 21.20 23.70 32.00
C PRO A 63 20.19 23.22 30.94
N GLU A 64 19.28 24.08 30.48
CA GLU A 64 18.27 23.73 29.46
C GLU A 64 18.33 24.69 28.27
N GLY A 65 18.41 24.12 27.06
CA GLY A 65 18.32 24.85 25.80
C GLY A 65 16.87 25.02 25.37
N ALA A 66 16.53 26.16 24.78
CA ALA A 66 15.23 26.38 24.16
C ALA A 66 15.30 25.97 22.68
N LEU A 67 14.69 24.83 22.33
CA LEU A 67 14.60 24.30 20.98
C LEU A 67 13.13 24.33 20.54
N VAL A 68 12.84 25.02 19.44
CA VAL A 68 11.48 25.11 18.88
C VAL A 68 11.44 24.34 17.56
N GLY A 69 10.56 23.33 17.49
CA GLY A 69 10.35 22.56 16.27
C GLY A 69 9.68 23.40 15.18
N LEU A 70 10.12 23.23 13.93
CA LEU A 70 9.64 24.03 12.79
C LEU A 70 8.39 23.45 12.09
N GLY A 71 7.82 22.37 12.61
CA GLY A 71 6.62 21.73 12.09
C GLY A 71 6.84 20.27 11.74
N VAL A 72 6.11 19.81 10.72
CA VAL A 72 6.04 18.41 10.31
C VAL A 72 6.15 18.29 8.79
N GLN A 73 6.74 17.21 8.29
CA GLN A 73 6.80 16.88 6.87
C GLN A 73 6.37 15.43 6.63
N THR A 74 5.76 15.18 5.49
CA THR A 74 5.49 13.82 5.00
C THR A 74 6.80 13.11 4.71
N ALA A 75 7.03 11.98 5.39
CA ALA A 75 8.18 11.12 5.16
C ALA A 75 7.92 10.15 4.01
N ALA A 76 6.77 9.48 4.01
CA ALA A 76 6.39 8.52 2.98
C ALA A 76 4.88 8.22 3.02
N VAL A 77 4.34 7.71 1.92
CA VAL A 77 3.07 6.96 1.93
C VAL A 77 3.43 5.51 1.68
N ARG A 78 3.18 4.65 2.66
CA ARG A 78 3.60 3.25 2.62
C ARG A 78 2.41 2.32 2.48
N ASN A 79 2.51 1.34 1.59
CA ASN A 79 1.55 0.26 1.51
C ASN A 79 1.90 -0.81 2.54
N LEU A 80 0.88 -1.30 3.24
CA LEU A 80 1.04 -2.33 4.26
C LEU A 80 0.60 -3.66 3.67
N HIS A 81 1.60 -4.46 3.31
CA HIS A 81 1.46 -5.76 2.64
C HIS A 81 1.05 -6.90 3.58
N ILE A 82 0.10 -6.62 4.48
CA ILE A 82 -0.51 -7.66 5.32
C ILE A 82 -1.60 -8.40 4.54
N GLN A 83 -1.77 -9.68 4.85
CA GLN A 83 -2.80 -10.52 4.27
C GLN A 83 -4.20 -10.05 4.68
N GLY A 84 -5.11 -9.94 3.71
CA GLY A 84 -6.54 -9.71 3.96
C GLY A 84 -7.30 -10.99 4.31
N SER A 85 -8.62 -10.88 4.50
CA SER A 85 -9.49 -12.04 4.60
C SER A 85 -9.70 -12.72 3.24
N PHE A 86 -10.19 -13.95 3.23
CA PHE A 86 -10.52 -14.66 1.99
C PHE A 86 -12.02 -14.72 1.79
N ASN A 87 -12.48 -14.34 0.60
CA ASN A 87 -13.87 -14.49 0.18
C ASN A 87 -13.99 -15.68 -0.76
N GLN A 88 -14.88 -16.61 -0.46
CA GLN A 88 -15.18 -17.73 -1.35
C GLN A 88 -16.10 -17.26 -2.48
N THR A 89 -15.63 -17.34 -3.73
CA THR A 89 -16.41 -16.94 -4.90
C THR A 89 -17.02 -18.12 -5.63
N GLY A 90 -16.40 -19.31 -5.52
CA GLY A 90 -16.83 -20.52 -6.23
C GLY A 90 -16.48 -20.54 -7.72
N ASN A 91 -15.84 -19.50 -8.26
CA ASN A 91 -15.32 -19.50 -9.62
C ASN A 91 -13.98 -20.26 -9.68
N PRO A 92 -13.81 -21.26 -10.58
CA PRO A 92 -12.57 -22.02 -10.67
C PRO A 92 -11.34 -21.20 -11.08
N TYR A 93 -11.54 -20.05 -11.75
CA TYR A 93 -10.43 -19.17 -12.16
C TYR A 93 -10.07 -18.10 -11.12
N ASP A 94 -10.82 -18.03 -10.03
CA ASP A 94 -10.49 -17.17 -8.91
C ASP A 94 -9.49 -17.89 -8.00
N VAL A 95 -8.36 -17.24 -7.76
CA VAL A 95 -7.24 -17.82 -7.02
C VAL A 95 -6.77 -16.85 -5.96
N ALA A 96 -6.61 -17.32 -4.72
CA ALA A 96 -6.04 -16.54 -3.64
C ALA A 96 -4.70 -17.14 -3.18
N LEU A 97 -3.79 -16.28 -2.72
CA LEU A 97 -2.52 -16.69 -2.14
C LEU A 97 -2.64 -16.70 -0.62
N THR A 98 -2.26 -17.80 0.02
CA THR A 98 -2.16 -17.93 1.47
C THR A 98 -0.70 -17.79 1.87
N GLY A 99 -0.31 -16.68 2.50
CA GLY A 99 1.09 -16.37 2.80
C GLY A 99 1.72 -15.35 1.85
N ARG A 100 3.05 -15.30 1.81
CA ARG A 100 3.82 -14.29 1.04
C ARG A 100 3.99 -14.72 -0.41
N GLY A 101 3.93 -13.76 -1.34
CA GLY A 101 4.06 -14.03 -2.77
C GLY A 101 3.15 -13.15 -3.60
N TRP A 102 3.52 -13.02 -4.87
CA TRP A 102 2.83 -12.22 -5.87
C TRP A 102 2.67 -13.04 -7.14
N PHE A 103 1.53 -12.89 -7.79
CA PHE A 103 1.34 -13.39 -9.15
C PHE A 103 2.14 -12.52 -10.11
N GLN A 104 2.75 -13.18 -11.09
CA GLN A 104 3.46 -12.52 -12.17
C GLN A 104 2.53 -12.41 -13.37
N ILE A 105 2.47 -11.24 -13.96
CA ILE A 105 1.71 -10.97 -15.18
C ILE A 105 2.61 -10.25 -16.17
N GLN A 106 2.33 -10.43 -17.44
CA GLN A 106 3.05 -9.72 -18.49
C GLN A 106 2.22 -8.53 -18.97
N SER A 107 2.78 -7.34 -18.87
CA SER A 107 2.24 -6.13 -19.48
C SER A 107 2.19 -6.27 -21.01
N PRO A 108 1.31 -5.54 -21.72
CA PRO A 108 1.33 -5.50 -23.19
C PRO A 108 2.67 -5.01 -23.77
N THR A 109 3.48 -4.31 -22.96
CA THR A 109 4.83 -3.86 -23.31
C THR A 109 5.90 -4.95 -23.18
N GLY A 110 5.55 -6.12 -22.64
CA GLY A 110 6.47 -7.24 -22.36
C GLY A 110 7.15 -7.19 -20.99
N GLU A 111 6.89 -6.16 -20.18
CA GLU A 111 7.40 -6.03 -18.81
C GLU A 111 6.63 -6.94 -17.84
N THR A 112 7.33 -7.64 -16.95
CA THR A 112 6.70 -8.44 -15.88
C THR A 112 6.24 -7.52 -14.75
N LEU A 113 4.94 -7.53 -14.47
CA LEU A 113 4.32 -6.84 -13.36
C LEU A 113 3.82 -7.84 -12.32
N TYR A 114 3.58 -7.36 -11.11
CA TYR A 114 3.23 -8.19 -9.98
C TYR A 114 1.86 -7.81 -9.44
N THR A 115 1.03 -8.79 -9.13
CA THR A 115 -0.30 -8.55 -8.57
C THR A 115 -0.64 -9.54 -7.47
N ARG A 116 -1.46 -9.08 -6.53
CA ARG A 116 -2.08 -9.92 -5.50
C ARG A 116 -3.53 -10.27 -5.84
N ALA A 117 -4.10 -9.60 -6.84
CA ALA A 117 -5.44 -9.90 -7.32
C ALA A 117 -5.37 -11.18 -8.16
N GLY A 118 -6.10 -12.22 -7.75
CA GLY A 118 -6.20 -13.47 -8.52
C GLY A 118 -7.56 -13.69 -9.13
N ALA A 119 -8.23 -12.60 -9.54
CA ALA A 119 -9.42 -12.68 -10.39
C ALA A 119 -8.96 -12.85 -11.84
N PHE A 120 -8.80 -14.10 -12.28
CA PHE A 120 -8.37 -14.43 -13.62
C PHE A 120 -9.56 -14.87 -14.49
N ASN A 121 -9.41 -14.72 -15.79
CA ASN A 121 -10.34 -15.19 -16.81
C ASN A 121 -9.58 -15.82 -17.98
N LYS A 122 -10.32 -16.50 -18.85
CA LYS A 122 -9.78 -17.09 -20.08
C LYS A 122 -10.04 -16.13 -21.25
N ASN A 123 -9.02 -15.86 -22.07
CA ASN A 123 -9.20 -15.09 -23.32
C ASN A 123 -9.64 -15.99 -24.50
N ALA A 124 -9.86 -15.41 -25.68
CA ALA A 124 -10.29 -16.14 -26.89
C ALA A 124 -9.29 -17.22 -27.34
N ASP A 125 -7.99 -16.98 -27.12
CA ASP A 125 -6.90 -17.92 -27.42
C ASP A 125 -6.73 -19.00 -26.34
N GLY A 126 -7.52 -18.91 -25.28
CA GLY A 126 -7.54 -19.83 -24.16
C GLY A 126 -6.48 -19.61 -23.10
N GLN A 127 -5.72 -18.51 -23.16
CA GLN A 127 -4.76 -18.13 -22.14
C GLN A 127 -5.46 -17.57 -20.89
N LEU A 128 -4.88 -17.83 -19.73
CA LEU A 128 -5.27 -17.18 -18.48
C LEU A 128 -4.78 -15.74 -18.48
N VAL A 129 -5.72 -14.82 -18.32
CA VAL A 129 -5.50 -13.37 -18.30
C VAL A 129 -6.13 -12.75 -17.06
N THR A 130 -5.62 -11.61 -16.62
CA THR A 130 -6.28 -10.79 -15.60
C THR A 130 -7.55 -10.12 -16.14
N LEU A 131 -8.28 -9.42 -15.28
CA LEU A 131 -9.43 -8.57 -15.68
C LEU A 131 -9.08 -7.56 -16.78
N ASP A 132 -7.83 -7.08 -16.80
CA ASP A 132 -7.33 -6.10 -17.77
C ASP A 132 -6.82 -6.76 -19.07
N GLY A 133 -6.90 -8.09 -19.19
CA GLY A 133 -6.45 -8.83 -20.36
C GLY A 133 -4.96 -9.14 -20.39
N ASN A 134 -4.22 -8.87 -19.30
CA ASN A 134 -2.79 -9.17 -19.21
C ASN A 134 -2.59 -10.67 -18.94
N PRO A 135 -1.80 -11.40 -19.75
CA PRO A 135 -1.55 -12.81 -19.50
C PRO A 135 -0.69 -13.01 -18.25
N ILE A 136 -0.92 -14.12 -17.57
CA ILE A 136 -0.08 -14.55 -16.44
C ILE A 136 1.28 -15.07 -16.92
N GLU A 137 2.28 -15.02 -16.06
CA GLU A 137 3.62 -15.56 -16.32
C GLU A 137 3.97 -16.67 -15.31
N PRO A 138 4.33 -17.89 -15.79
CA PRO A 138 4.37 -18.35 -17.18
C PRO A 138 2.97 -18.43 -17.80
N ALA A 139 2.88 -18.23 -19.12
CA ALA A 139 1.62 -18.29 -19.84
C ALA A 139 1.02 -19.70 -19.79
N ILE A 140 -0.20 -19.81 -19.26
CA ILE A 140 -0.96 -21.08 -19.19
C ILE A 140 -2.12 -21.00 -20.17
N THR A 141 -2.15 -21.93 -21.12
CA THR A 141 -3.23 -22.05 -22.11
C THR A 141 -4.15 -23.20 -21.73
N VAL A 142 -5.42 -22.88 -21.49
CA VAL A 142 -6.49 -23.82 -21.23
C VAL A 142 -7.17 -24.18 -22.56
N PRO A 143 -7.14 -25.46 -22.99
CA PRO A 143 -7.82 -25.90 -24.20
C PRO A 143 -9.32 -25.56 -24.19
N PRO A 144 -9.97 -25.31 -25.34
CA PRO A 144 -11.41 -25.09 -25.42
C PRO A 144 -12.22 -26.30 -24.95
N ASP A 145 -11.67 -27.51 -25.07
CA ASP A 145 -12.34 -28.78 -24.72
C ASP A 145 -12.25 -29.14 -23.22
N ALA A 146 -11.76 -28.22 -22.39
CA ALA A 146 -11.65 -28.40 -20.94
C ALA A 146 -13.01 -28.21 -20.25
N ILE A 147 -13.50 -29.27 -19.59
CA ILE A 147 -14.77 -29.25 -18.83
C ILE A 147 -14.55 -28.65 -17.44
N GLU A 148 -13.43 -29.00 -16.80
CA GLU A 148 -13.12 -28.62 -15.42
C GLU A 148 -11.63 -28.27 -15.32
N VAL A 149 -11.33 -27.15 -14.65
CA VAL A 149 -9.96 -26.73 -14.34
C VAL A 149 -9.78 -26.79 -12.83
N THR A 150 -8.78 -27.56 -12.39
CA THR A 150 -8.42 -27.70 -10.98
C THR A 150 -7.01 -27.13 -10.78
N ILE A 151 -6.86 -26.24 -9.81
CA ILE A 151 -5.57 -25.64 -9.45
C ILE A 151 -5.18 -26.18 -8.07
N THR A 152 -4.06 -26.89 -8.02
CA THR A 152 -3.53 -27.45 -6.76
C THR A 152 -2.87 -26.37 -5.90
N GLU A 153 -2.66 -26.66 -4.62
CA GLU A 153 -2.00 -25.75 -3.68
C GLU A 153 -0.56 -25.40 -4.10
N THR A 154 0.08 -26.28 -4.86
CA THR A 154 1.42 -26.10 -5.44
C THR A 154 1.41 -25.31 -6.75
N GLY A 155 0.24 -24.80 -7.16
CA GLY A 155 0.06 -24.01 -8.38
C GLY A 155 0.03 -24.80 -9.69
N GLN A 156 0.00 -26.13 -9.65
CA GLN A 156 -0.16 -26.91 -10.88
C GLN A 156 -1.61 -26.80 -11.34
N VAL A 157 -1.79 -26.43 -12.61
CA VAL A 157 -3.09 -26.25 -13.26
C VAL A 157 -3.40 -27.50 -14.06
N PHE A 158 -4.43 -28.20 -13.64
CA PHE A 158 -4.93 -29.40 -14.30
C PHE A 158 -6.22 -29.08 -15.03
N ALA A 159 -6.39 -29.63 -16.24
CA ALA A 159 -7.66 -29.59 -16.95
C ALA A 159 -8.14 -31.00 -17.26
N LYS A 160 -9.45 -31.21 -17.08
CA LYS A 160 -10.15 -32.43 -17.50
C LYS A 160 -10.79 -32.19 -18.87
N LEU A 161 -10.30 -32.89 -19.89
CA LEU A 161 -10.84 -32.82 -21.25
C LEU A 161 -12.02 -33.80 -21.41
N GLN A 162 -12.92 -33.50 -22.34
CA GLN A 162 -14.12 -34.30 -22.60
C GLN A 162 -13.85 -35.77 -22.96
N ASP A 163 -12.70 -36.05 -23.60
CA ASP A 163 -12.35 -37.38 -24.11
C ASP A 163 -11.37 -38.17 -23.21
N GLN A 164 -10.90 -37.59 -22.09
CA GLN A 164 -9.94 -38.25 -21.18
C GLN A 164 -10.42 -38.23 -19.74
N VAL A 165 -10.41 -39.41 -19.10
CA VAL A 165 -10.73 -39.56 -17.67
C VAL A 165 -9.63 -38.95 -16.78
N ASN A 166 -8.39 -38.94 -17.26
CA ASN A 166 -7.25 -38.40 -16.54
C ASN A 166 -7.09 -36.90 -16.79
N GLN A 167 -6.80 -36.15 -15.71
CA GLN A 167 -6.47 -34.74 -15.80
C GLN A 167 -5.12 -34.54 -16.49
N VAL A 168 -5.05 -33.60 -17.42
CA VAL A 168 -3.81 -33.18 -18.10
C VAL A 168 -3.25 -31.97 -17.37
N ASN A 169 -1.94 -31.97 -17.11
CA ASN A 169 -1.23 -30.82 -16.55
C ASN A 169 -0.99 -29.78 -17.65
N LEU A 170 -1.56 -28.58 -17.48
CA LEU A 170 -1.43 -27.45 -18.39
C LEU A 170 -0.22 -26.55 -18.09
N GLY A 171 0.37 -26.69 -16.91
CA GLY A 171 1.47 -25.86 -16.45
C GLY A 171 1.41 -25.59 -14.95
N GLN A 172 2.36 -24.78 -14.48
CA GLN A 172 2.48 -24.43 -13.07
C GLN A 172 2.59 -22.92 -12.92
N LEU A 173 1.76 -22.36 -12.03
CA LEU A 173 1.86 -20.98 -11.58
C LEU A 173 3.10 -20.82 -10.71
N THR A 174 3.87 -19.77 -10.97
CA THR A 174 5.03 -19.40 -10.15
C THR A 174 4.74 -18.10 -9.41
N LEU A 175 5.21 -18.00 -8.17
CA LEU A 175 5.09 -16.80 -7.37
C LEU A 175 6.41 -16.06 -7.33
N ALA A 176 6.36 -14.74 -7.37
CA ALA A 176 7.49 -13.89 -7.04
C ALA A 176 7.39 -13.44 -5.59
N ASN A 177 8.50 -13.51 -4.87
CA ASN A 177 8.66 -12.87 -3.57
C ASN A 177 9.75 -11.80 -3.65
N PHE A 178 9.68 -10.81 -2.77
CA PHE A 178 10.63 -9.71 -2.71
C PHE A 178 11.28 -9.66 -1.34
N THR A 179 12.55 -9.25 -1.31
CA THR A 179 13.24 -9.03 -0.03
C THR A 179 12.58 -7.86 0.71
N ASN A 180 12.21 -6.81 -0.02
CA ASN A 180 11.52 -5.64 0.52
C ASN A 180 10.25 -5.31 -0.28
N GLU A 181 9.09 -5.76 0.22
CA GLU A 181 7.79 -5.48 -0.40
C GLU A 181 7.42 -3.99 -0.34
N ALA A 182 7.94 -3.22 0.63
CA ALA A 182 7.65 -1.78 0.72
C ALA A 182 8.32 -0.95 -0.38
N GLY A 183 9.31 -1.52 -1.08
CA GLY A 183 9.96 -0.88 -2.23
C GLY A 183 9.22 -1.08 -3.55
N LEU A 184 8.14 -1.87 -3.59
CA LEU A 184 7.37 -2.06 -4.81
C LEU A 184 6.62 -0.78 -5.18
N GLU A 185 6.66 -0.42 -6.45
CA GLU A 185 5.99 0.76 -6.97
C GLU A 185 4.58 0.39 -7.46
N PRO A 186 3.51 0.99 -6.92
CA PRO A 186 2.16 0.75 -7.41
C PRO A 186 1.92 1.49 -8.74
N LEU A 187 1.54 0.77 -9.79
CA LEU A 187 1.21 1.34 -11.12
C LEU A 187 -0.29 1.60 -11.34
N GLY A 188 -1.13 1.22 -10.38
CA GLY A 188 -2.59 1.21 -10.53
C GLY A 188 -3.11 -0.17 -10.97
N GLY A 189 -4.44 -0.38 -10.92
CA GLY A 189 -5.04 -1.67 -11.25
C GLY A 189 -4.61 -2.83 -10.33
N ASN A 190 -4.17 -2.53 -9.10
CA ASN A 190 -3.51 -3.48 -8.18
C ASN A 190 -2.23 -4.12 -8.74
N LEU A 191 -1.59 -3.46 -9.71
CA LEU A 191 -0.32 -3.87 -10.28
C LEU A 191 0.84 -3.16 -9.58
N TYR A 192 1.93 -3.90 -9.44
CA TYR A 192 3.16 -3.46 -8.82
C TYR A 192 4.33 -3.72 -9.76
N ARG A 193 5.30 -2.79 -9.74
CA ARG A 193 6.56 -2.90 -10.45
C ARG A 193 7.70 -3.02 -9.44
N GLU A 194 8.71 -3.80 -9.82
CA GLU A 194 9.94 -3.89 -9.06
C GLU A 194 10.77 -2.60 -9.16
N THR A 195 11.48 -2.28 -8.10
CA THR A 195 12.41 -1.15 -8.07
C THR A 195 13.75 -1.61 -7.52
N GLU A 196 14.78 -0.77 -7.63
CA GLU A 196 16.06 -1.04 -6.97
C GLU A 196 15.90 -1.23 -5.44
N ALA A 197 14.89 -0.58 -4.84
CA ALA A 197 14.62 -0.67 -3.41
C ALA A 197 13.83 -1.94 -3.00
N SER A 198 13.11 -2.60 -3.91
CA SER A 198 12.44 -3.87 -3.62
C SER A 198 13.40 -5.06 -3.61
N GLY A 199 14.52 -4.92 -4.32
CA GLY A 199 15.37 -6.02 -4.73
C GLY A 199 14.76 -6.78 -5.91
N GLY A 200 15.55 -7.69 -6.49
CA GLY A 200 15.10 -8.54 -7.60
C GLY A 200 14.05 -9.58 -7.16
N PRO A 201 13.24 -10.07 -8.10
CA PRO A 201 12.18 -11.03 -7.83
C PRO A 201 12.79 -12.41 -7.55
N LEU A 202 12.44 -12.98 -6.41
CA LEU A 202 12.73 -14.37 -6.07
C LEU A 202 11.54 -15.20 -6.54
N VAL A 203 11.68 -15.81 -7.71
CA VAL A 203 10.64 -16.67 -8.28
C VAL A 203 10.75 -18.08 -7.68
N GLY A 204 9.63 -18.63 -7.25
CA GLY A 204 9.55 -19.97 -6.70
C GLY A 204 8.17 -20.59 -6.86
N VAL A 205 8.08 -21.83 -6.40
CA VAL A 205 6.86 -22.63 -6.48
C VAL A 205 5.97 -22.34 -5.27
N PRO A 206 4.66 -22.15 -5.47
CA PRO A 206 3.71 -22.08 -4.36
C PRO A 206 3.81 -23.30 -3.44
N GLY A 207 3.75 -23.08 -2.14
CA GLY A 207 3.81 -24.16 -1.13
C GLY A 207 5.21 -24.56 -0.67
N ASP A 208 6.28 -24.07 -1.32
CA ASP A 208 7.64 -24.24 -0.82
C ASP A 208 7.92 -23.36 0.42
N PRO A 209 8.90 -23.72 1.27
CA PRO A 209 9.26 -22.92 2.44
C PRO A 209 9.63 -21.47 2.05
N GLY A 210 8.81 -20.51 2.47
CA GLY A 210 8.99 -19.08 2.16
C GLY A 210 8.05 -18.54 1.07
N TYR A 211 7.28 -19.40 0.40
CA TYR A 211 6.24 -19.04 -0.55
C TYR A 211 4.86 -19.39 0.00
N GLY A 212 3.86 -18.61 -0.42
CA GLY A 212 2.47 -18.87 -0.11
C GLY A 212 1.92 -20.07 -0.87
N ALA A 213 0.89 -20.69 -0.32
CA ALA A 213 0.13 -21.73 -1.01
C ALA A 213 -1.00 -21.10 -1.82
N ILE A 214 -1.36 -21.72 -2.94
CA ILE A 214 -2.49 -21.29 -3.76
C ILE A 214 -3.79 -21.90 -3.23
N LYS A 215 -4.86 -21.11 -3.18
CA LYS A 215 -6.21 -21.59 -2.84
C LYS A 215 -7.18 -21.23 -3.97
N GLN A 216 -7.68 -22.24 -4.65
CA GLN A 216 -8.65 -22.08 -5.75
C GLN A 216 -10.07 -21.79 -5.22
N GLY A 217 -10.83 -20.97 -5.94
CA GLY A 217 -12.22 -20.62 -5.62
C GLY A 217 -12.36 -19.53 -4.55
N TYR A 218 -11.25 -18.87 -4.21
CA TYR A 218 -11.18 -17.80 -3.24
C TYR A 218 -10.51 -16.58 -3.86
N LEU A 219 -10.94 -15.39 -3.42
CA LEU A 219 -10.23 -14.13 -3.67
C LEU A 219 -9.77 -13.53 -2.35
N GLU A 220 -8.58 -12.93 -2.35
CA GLU A 220 -8.10 -12.15 -1.22
C GLU A 220 -8.85 -10.80 -1.18
N ALA A 221 -9.49 -10.50 -0.06
CA ALA A 221 -10.12 -9.22 0.21
C ALA A 221 -9.09 -8.14 0.52
N SER A 222 -9.53 -6.88 0.46
CA SER A 222 -8.75 -5.75 0.98
C SER A 222 -8.41 -5.97 2.46
N ASN A 223 -7.23 -5.53 2.89
CA ASN A 223 -6.83 -5.56 4.29
C ASN A 223 -7.24 -4.29 5.07
N VAL A 224 -8.15 -3.50 4.49
CA VAL A 224 -8.71 -2.28 5.06
C VAL A 224 -9.80 -2.62 6.07
N ASP A 225 -9.71 -2.05 7.27
CA ASP A 225 -10.77 -2.13 8.29
C ASP A 225 -11.59 -0.82 8.26
N PRO A 226 -12.86 -0.86 7.82
CA PRO A 226 -13.68 0.34 7.66
C PRO A 226 -13.90 1.09 8.96
N VAL A 227 -14.05 0.37 10.08
CA VAL A 227 -14.33 1.01 11.38
C VAL A 227 -13.10 1.79 11.80
N LYS A 228 -11.92 1.18 11.67
CA LYS A 228 -10.66 1.83 11.99
C LYS A 228 -10.38 3.04 11.08
N GLU A 229 -10.52 2.89 9.77
CA GLU A 229 -10.28 3.99 8.83
C GLU A 229 -11.25 5.16 9.08
N ILE A 230 -12.52 4.91 9.43
CA ILE A 230 -13.47 5.99 9.79
C ILE A 230 -13.03 6.69 11.08
N THR A 231 -12.57 5.97 12.09
CA THR A 231 -12.07 6.61 13.32
C THR A 231 -10.80 7.44 13.08
N ASP A 232 -9.90 6.95 12.23
CA ASP A 232 -8.69 7.67 11.83
C ASP A 232 -9.05 8.91 10.99
N LEU A 233 -10.06 8.81 10.11
CA LEU A 233 -10.60 9.93 9.31
C LEU A 233 -11.14 11.05 10.19
N ILE A 234 -11.98 10.70 11.19
CA ILE A 234 -12.55 11.68 12.13
C ILE A 234 -11.44 12.35 12.94
N THR A 235 -10.41 11.59 13.32
CA THR A 235 -9.26 12.11 14.07
C THR A 235 -8.45 13.09 13.22
N ALA A 236 -8.17 12.73 11.96
CA ALA A 236 -7.47 13.58 11.00
C ALA A 236 -8.26 14.85 10.68
N GLN A 237 -9.59 14.75 10.50
CA GLN A 237 -10.47 15.91 10.29
C GLN A 237 -10.42 16.87 11.49
N ARG A 238 -10.55 16.36 12.71
CA ARG A 238 -10.43 17.18 13.93
C ARG A 238 -9.06 17.83 14.04
N ALA A 239 -7.98 17.12 13.69
CA ALA A 239 -6.64 17.68 13.68
C ALA A 239 -6.48 18.81 12.65
N TYR A 240 -7.05 18.65 11.45
CA TYR A 240 -7.11 19.69 10.43
C TYR A 240 -7.89 20.92 10.90
N GLU A 241 -9.06 20.73 11.51
CA GLU A 241 -9.87 21.80 12.10
C GLU A 241 -9.13 22.54 13.23
N MET A 242 -8.39 21.82 14.08
CA MET A 242 -7.56 22.42 15.13
C MET A 242 -6.44 23.27 14.55
N ASN A 243 -5.73 22.79 13.51
CA ASN A 243 -4.70 23.57 12.82
C ASN A 243 -5.25 24.86 12.20
N SER A 244 -6.46 24.81 11.61
CA SER A 244 -7.16 25.99 11.08
C SER A 244 -7.47 27.02 12.17
N LYS A 245 -7.92 26.58 13.35
CA LYS A 245 -8.16 27.47 14.51
C LYS A 245 -6.86 28.13 15.01
N VAL A 246 -5.72 27.44 14.96
CA VAL A 246 -4.42 28.02 15.31
C VAL A 246 -4.04 29.15 14.35
N ILE A 247 -4.30 28.99 13.05
CA ILE A 247 -4.09 30.04 12.05
C ILE A 247 -4.97 31.26 12.35
N GLN A 248 -6.27 31.04 12.60
CA GLN A 248 -7.20 32.11 12.96
C GLN A 248 -6.75 32.88 14.21
N ALA A 249 -6.35 32.17 15.28
CA ALA A 249 -5.87 32.80 16.50
C ALA A 249 -4.58 33.61 16.27
N ALA A 250 -3.67 33.11 15.42
CA ALA A 250 -2.45 33.83 15.05
C ALA A 250 -2.76 35.11 14.26
N ASP A 251 -3.71 35.06 13.33
CA ASP A 251 -4.17 36.22 12.56
C ASP A 251 -4.88 37.26 13.44
N GLU A 252 -5.73 36.83 14.38
CA GLU A 252 -6.38 37.71 15.36
C GLU A 252 -5.38 38.44 16.26
N MET A 253 -4.34 37.75 16.72
CA MET A 253 -3.24 38.36 17.49
C MET A 253 -2.48 39.39 16.65
N ALA A 254 -2.15 39.08 15.39
CA ALA A 254 -1.48 40.00 14.48
C ALA A 254 -2.36 41.25 14.19
N ALA A 255 -3.66 41.05 14.02
CA ALA A 255 -4.62 42.13 13.82
C ALA A 255 -4.72 43.04 15.06
N THR A 256 -4.72 42.49 16.27
CA THR A 256 -4.76 43.28 17.51
C THR A 256 -3.49 44.11 17.69
N VAL A 257 -2.32 43.53 17.41
CA VAL A 257 -1.05 44.26 17.47
C VAL A 257 -1.03 45.42 16.47
N SER A 258 -1.44 45.18 15.21
CA SER A 258 -1.47 46.23 14.19
C SER A 258 -2.50 47.32 14.47
N LYS A 259 -3.64 46.99 15.08
CA LYS A 259 -4.70 47.94 15.42
C LYS A 259 -4.33 48.84 16.61
N ASN A 260 -3.58 48.32 17.58
CA ASN A 260 -3.11 49.08 18.75
C ASN A 260 -1.86 49.94 18.46
N LEU A 261 -1.24 49.79 17.29
CA LEU A 261 -0.08 50.58 16.84
C LEU A 261 -0.47 51.81 16.00
N ARG A 262 -1.76 52.08 15.79
CA ARG A 262 -2.27 53.29 15.12
C ARG A 262 -2.87 54.29 16.11
#